data_AF-A0A3C1S1F2-F1
#
_entry.id   AF-A0A3C1S1F2-F1
#
_cell.length_a   1.000
_cell.length_b   1.000
_cell.length_c   1.000
_cell.angle_alpha   90.00
_cell.angle_beta   90.00
_cell.angle_gamma   90.00
#
_symmetry.space_group_name_H-M   'P 1'
#
loop_
_entity.id
_entity.type
_entity.pdbx_description
1 polymer ?
#
loop_
_entity_poly.entity_id
_entity_poly.type
_entity_poly.pdbx_seq_one_letter_code
_entity_poly.pdbx_strand_id
1 'polypeptide(L)'
;MQIQPTEHQVQLVKDLIKIKKEIWKSDSREEIISLGQKAIDLSKVVIPKTFVHFDGREMVNYKGKESCIEIMNYDIADISKGSYSNLEAEQDALILSLHLLIGSFVSSDDSKMIEGLK
;
A
#
# COMPACT_ATOMS: atom_id res chain seq x y z
N MET A 1 -12.40 -7.60 -19.27
CA MET A 1 -11.34 -8.62 -19.12
C MET A 1 -10.44 -8.12 -17.99
N GLN A 2 -10.19 -8.94 -16.95
CA GLN A 2 -9.33 -8.53 -15.84
C GLN A 2 -7.92 -9.05 -16.07
N ILE A 3 -6.94 -8.15 -16.05
CA ILE A 3 -5.53 -8.50 -16.17
C ILE A 3 -5.11 -9.11 -14.83
N GLN A 4 -4.57 -10.33 -14.87
CA GLN A 4 -4.13 -11.02 -13.67
C GLN A 4 -2.86 -10.38 -13.10
N PRO A 5 -2.68 -10.33 -11.78
CA PRO A 5 -1.45 -9.85 -11.16
C PRO A 5 -0.23 -10.68 -11.57
N THR A 6 0.89 -10.00 -11.79
CA THR A 6 2.20 -10.63 -11.97
C THR A 6 2.74 -11.22 -10.66
N GLU A 7 3.68 -12.18 -10.74
CA GLU A 7 4.32 -12.76 -9.55
C GLU A 7 4.99 -11.69 -8.66
N HIS A 8 5.62 -10.69 -9.26
CA HIS A 8 6.22 -9.57 -8.52
C HIS A 8 5.18 -8.73 -7.77
N GLN A 9 4.02 -8.47 -8.37
CA GLN A 9 2.92 -7.76 -7.71
C GLN A 9 2.33 -8.60 -6.57
N VAL A 10 2.15 -9.91 -6.78
CA VAL A 10 1.68 -10.83 -5.72
C VAL A 10 2.65 -10.85 -4.55
N GLN A 11 3.96 -10.97 -4.81
CA GLN A 11 4.97 -10.99 -3.76
C GLN A 11 5.01 -9.67 -3.00
N LEU A 12 5.00 -8.53 -3.70
CA LEU A 12 4.92 -7.22 -3.07
C LEU A 12 3.69 -7.12 -2.16
N VAL A 13 2.51 -7.51 -2.63
CA VAL A 13 1.28 -7.42 -1.84
C VAL A 13 1.38 -8.28 -0.57
N LYS A 14 1.96 -9.49 -0.64
CA LYS A 14 2.22 -10.30 0.56
C LYS A 14 3.12 -9.58 1.57
N ASP A 15 4.18 -8.94 1.09
CA ASP A 15 5.10 -8.19 1.94
C ASP A 15 4.42 -6.95 2.56
N LEU A 16 3.60 -6.23 1.79
CA LEU A 16 2.81 -5.09 2.29
C LEU A 16 1.74 -5.52 3.30
N ILE A 17 1.07 -6.66 3.10
CA ILE A 17 0.12 -7.23 4.08
C ILE A 17 0.84 -7.60 5.39
N LYS A 18 2.06 -8.12 5.31
CA LYS A 18 2.87 -8.40 6.50
C LYS A 18 3.20 -7.10 7.23
N ILE A 19 3.66 -6.08 6.52
CA ILE A 19 3.92 -4.75 7.10
C ILE A 19 2.66 -4.16 7.75
N LYS A 20 1.49 -4.25 7.10
CA LYS A 20 0.20 -3.83 7.67
C LYS A 20 -0.08 -4.49 9.03
N LYS A 21 0.20 -5.79 9.15
CA LYS A 21 0.03 -6.53 10.42
C LYS A 21 1.06 -6.14 11.48
N GLU A 22 2.27 -5.75 11.06
CA GLU A 22 3.31 -5.23 11.96
C GLU A 22 2.93 -3.83 12.48
N ILE A 23 2.41 -2.95 11.62
CA ILE A 23 1.95 -1.60 12.03
C ILE A 23 0.85 -1.72 13.10
N TRP A 24 -0.14 -2.59 12.91
CA TRP A 24 -1.21 -2.84 13.90
C TRP A 24 -0.70 -3.25 15.29
N LYS A 25 0.49 -3.86 15.35
CA LYS A 25 1.08 -4.38 16.59
C LYS A 25 2.18 -3.47 17.15
N SER A 26 2.50 -2.39 16.44
CA SER A 26 3.58 -1.52 16.81
C SER A 26 3.28 -0.80 18.12
N ASP A 27 4.28 -0.68 18.98
CA ASP A 27 4.17 0.00 20.28
C ASP A 27 4.83 1.38 20.30
N SER A 28 5.39 1.81 19.16
CA SER A 28 6.14 3.06 19.04
C SER A 28 5.94 3.75 17.70
N ARG A 29 5.98 5.08 17.74
CA ARG A 29 5.88 5.93 16.55
C ARG A 29 7.02 5.67 15.57
N GLU A 30 8.23 5.46 16.09
CA GLU A 30 9.43 5.21 15.31
C GLU A 30 9.31 3.93 14.48
N GLU A 31 8.71 2.88 15.05
CA GLU A 31 8.46 1.63 14.33
C GLU A 31 7.39 1.81 13.25
N ILE A 32 6.28 2.51 13.54
CA ILE A 32 5.25 2.85 12.53
C ILE A 32 5.88 3.58 11.33
N ILE A 33 6.69 4.61 11.58
CA ILE A 33 7.38 5.39 10.54
C ILE A 33 8.33 4.48 9.74
N SER A 34 9.13 3.66 10.42
CA SER A 34 10.08 2.73 9.78
C SER A 34 9.37 1.73 8.86
N LEU A 35 8.27 1.16 9.32
CA LEU A 35 7.42 0.25 8.55
C LEU A 35 6.79 0.94 7.34
N GLY A 36 6.33 2.19 7.51
CA GLY A 36 5.79 3.00 6.42
C GLY A 36 6.83 3.27 5.34
N GLN A 37 8.03 3.68 5.73
CA GLN A 37 9.14 3.93 4.79
C GLN A 37 9.53 2.65 4.02
N LYS A 38 9.58 1.52 4.73
CA LYS A 38 9.85 0.20 4.11
C LYS A 38 8.80 -0.18 3.06
N ALA A 39 7.52 0.06 3.33
CA ALA A 39 6.44 -0.21 2.36
C ALA A 39 6.56 0.67 1.10
N ILE A 40 6.93 1.95 1.26
CA ILE A 40 7.22 2.85 0.13
C ILE A 40 8.38 2.31 -0.70
N ASP A 41 9.49 1.92 -0.06
CA ASP A 41 10.70 1.48 -0.76
C ASP A 41 10.48 0.18 -1.55
N LEU A 42 9.76 -0.79 -0.98
CA LEU A 42 9.36 -2.01 -1.69
C LEU A 42 8.49 -1.70 -2.92
N SER A 43 7.65 -0.67 -2.83
CA SER A 43 6.67 -0.32 -3.87
C SER A 43 7.28 0.45 -5.05
N LYS A 44 8.43 1.13 -4.86
CA LYS A 44 9.08 1.93 -5.92
C LYS A 44 9.46 1.09 -7.13
N VAL A 45 9.97 -0.12 -6.91
CA VAL A 45 10.58 -0.97 -7.95
C VAL A 45 9.58 -1.84 -8.72
N VAL A 46 8.34 -1.96 -8.23
CA VAL A 46 7.32 -2.81 -8.86
C VAL A 46 6.41 -1.98 -9.77
N ILE A 47 6.09 -2.54 -10.94
CA ILE A 47 5.16 -1.94 -11.89
C ILE A 47 3.73 -2.07 -11.33
N PRO A 48 2.94 -0.98 -11.25
CA PRO A 48 1.58 -1.04 -10.72
C PRO A 48 0.62 -1.75 -11.68
N LYS A 49 -0.63 -1.91 -11.26
CA LYS A 49 -1.63 -2.62 -12.06
C LYS A 49 -1.82 -1.98 -13.44
N THR A 50 -1.97 -2.85 -14.43
CA THR A 50 -2.41 -2.48 -15.77
C THR A 50 -3.94 -2.55 -15.82
N PHE A 51 -4.58 -1.56 -16.43
CA PHE A 51 -6.02 -1.55 -16.67
C PHE A 51 -6.32 -1.42 -18.16
N VAL A 52 -7.49 -1.89 -18.57
CA VAL A 52 -7.99 -1.73 -19.93
C VAL A 52 -8.84 -0.45 -19.97
N HIS A 53 -8.44 0.50 -20.80
CA HIS A 53 -9.14 1.75 -21.01
C HIS A 53 -10.37 1.56 -21.92
N PHE A 54 -11.25 2.57 -22.03
CA PHE A 54 -12.52 2.43 -22.75
C PHE A 54 -12.35 2.12 -24.25
N ASP A 55 -11.19 2.46 -24.82
CA ASP A 55 -10.82 2.22 -26.21
C ASP A 55 -10.07 0.89 -26.40
N GLY A 56 -10.02 0.04 -25.37
CA GLY A 56 -9.41 -1.29 -25.40
C GLY A 56 -7.90 -1.29 -25.22
N ARG A 57 -7.25 -0.13 -25.05
CA ARG A 57 -5.80 -0.06 -24.79
C ARG A 57 -5.48 -0.44 -23.36
N GLU A 58 -4.38 -1.17 -23.18
CA GLU A 58 -3.80 -1.45 -21.88
C GLU A 58 -2.96 -0.26 -21.40
N MET A 59 -3.20 0.19 -20.17
CA MET A 59 -2.49 1.31 -19.56
C MET A 59 -2.01 0.93 -18.17
N VAL A 60 -0.74 1.23 -17.90
CA VAL A 60 -0.13 1.02 -16.58
C VAL A 60 -0.43 2.22 -15.68
N ASN A 61 -0.93 1.98 -14.46
CA ASN A 61 -1.34 3.04 -13.54
C ASN A 61 -0.18 3.67 -12.73
N TYR A 62 0.84 4.19 -13.40
CA TYR A 62 1.98 4.84 -12.74
C TYR A 62 1.55 6.01 -11.84
N LYS A 63 0.68 6.88 -12.35
CA LYS A 63 0.18 8.03 -11.57
C LYS A 63 -0.56 7.61 -10.31
N GLY A 64 -1.38 6.56 -10.37
CA GLY A 64 -2.07 6.05 -9.18
C GLY A 64 -1.09 5.54 -8.12
N LYS A 65 -0.01 4.86 -8.52
CA LYS A 65 1.06 4.45 -7.60
C LYS A 65 1.74 5.65 -6.96
N GLU A 66 2.13 6.64 -7.78
CA GLU A 66 2.79 7.87 -7.31
C GLU A 66 1.92 8.62 -6.29
N SER A 67 0.62 8.80 -6.58
CA SER A 67 -0.30 9.44 -5.63
C SER A 67 -0.44 8.66 -4.32
N CYS A 68 -0.48 7.32 -4.36
CA CYS A 68 -0.54 6.54 -3.13
C CYS A 68 0.76 6.67 -2.30
N ILE A 69 1.92 6.69 -2.95
CA ILE A 69 3.21 6.93 -2.30
C ILE A 69 3.25 8.33 -1.68
N GLU A 70 2.73 9.34 -2.38
CA GLU A 70 2.68 10.71 -1.90
C GLU A 70 1.82 10.83 -0.63
N ILE A 71 0.61 10.27 -0.64
CA ILE A 71 -0.27 10.22 0.54
C ILE A 71 0.45 9.55 1.72
N MET A 72 1.11 8.42 1.47
CA MET A 72 1.82 7.69 2.51
C MET A 72 3.00 8.49 3.09
N ASN A 73 3.70 9.29 2.28
CA ASN A 73 4.73 10.21 2.78
C ASN A 73 4.14 11.34 3.63
N TYR A 74 2.95 11.85 3.29
CA TYR A 74 2.26 12.85 4.10
C TYR A 74 1.88 12.29 5.46
N ASP A 75 1.32 11.08 5.52
CA ASP A 75 1.01 10.43 6.79
C ASP A 75 2.26 10.22 7.64
N ILE A 76 3.34 9.71 7.06
CA ILE A 76 4.62 9.57 7.78
C ILE A 76 5.11 10.91 8.33
N ALA A 77 5.01 11.98 7.54
CA ALA A 77 5.42 13.32 7.97
C ALA A 77 4.55 13.86 9.11
N ASP A 78 3.25 13.59 9.09
CA ASP A 78 2.31 14.03 10.12
C ASP A 78 2.44 13.21 11.41
N ILE A 79 2.67 11.89 11.29
CA ILE A 79 3.04 11.02 12.41
C ILE A 79 4.33 11.56 13.06
N SER A 80 5.36 11.88 12.27
CA SER A 80 6.64 12.41 12.77
C SER A 80 6.51 13.72 13.54
N LYS A 81 5.49 14.54 13.24
CA LYS A 81 5.21 15.81 13.94
C LYS A 81 4.33 15.62 15.19
N GLY A 82 3.81 14.42 15.43
CA GLY A 82 2.83 14.16 16.48
C GLY A 82 1.48 14.80 16.18
N SER A 83 1.07 14.87 14.91
CA SER A 83 -0.22 15.45 14.49
C SER A 83 -1.43 14.63 14.93
N TYR A 84 -1.24 13.37 15.32
CA TYR A 84 -2.28 12.44 15.75
C TYR A 84 -2.38 12.37 17.27
N SER A 85 -3.60 12.14 17.78
CA SER A 85 -3.90 12.21 19.22
C SER A 85 -3.28 11.08 20.05
N ASN A 86 -3.01 9.92 19.44
CA ASN A 86 -2.46 8.74 20.07
C ASN A 86 -1.90 7.76 19.02
N LEU A 87 -1.25 6.70 19.48
CA LEU A 87 -0.62 5.68 18.62
C LEU A 87 -1.63 4.95 17.73
N GLU A 88 -2.84 4.67 18.23
CA GLU A 88 -3.90 4.00 17.47
C GLU A 88 -4.30 4.82 16.23
N ALA A 89 -4.44 6.13 16.38
CA ALA A 89 -4.73 7.03 15.26
C ALA A 89 -3.58 7.10 14.24
N GLU A 90 -2.32 6.98 14.69
CA GLU A 90 -1.14 6.90 13.81
C GLU A 90 -1.11 5.59 13.01
N GLN A 91 -1.43 4.47 13.67
CA GLN A 91 -1.56 3.16 13.03
C GLN A 91 -2.66 3.17 11.97
N ASP A 92 -3.85 3.66 12.32
CA ASP A 92 -5.01 3.73 11.44
C ASP A 92 -4.73 4.54 10.17
N ALA A 93 -4.12 5.73 10.33
CA ALA A 93 -3.77 6.59 9.20
C ALA A 93 -2.83 5.87 8.23
N LEU A 94 -1.72 5.32 8.75
CA LEU A 94 -0.74 4.65 7.89
C LEU A 94 -1.30 3.37 7.25
N ILE A 95 -2.16 2.63 7.96
CA ILE A 95 -2.81 1.42 7.44
C ILE A 95 -3.77 1.76 6.32
N LEU A 96 -4.53 2.85 6.43
CA LEU A 96 -5.43 3.32 5.38
C LEU A 96 -4.63 3.63 4.10
N SER A 97 -3.53 4.36 4.23
CA SER A 97 -2.66 4.70 3.10
C SER A 97 -1.95 3.50 2.50
N LEU A 98 -1.52 2.56 3.33
CA LEU A 98 -0.99 1.27 2.87
C LEU A 98 -2.04 0.45 2.11
N HIS A 99 -3.32 0.53 2.52
CA HIS A 99 -4.41 -0.13 1.81
C HIS A 99 -4.63 0.45 0.41
N LEU A 100 -4.57 1.78 0.28
CA LEU A 100 -4.60 2.46 -1.03
C LEU A 100 -3.42 2.04 -1.90
N LEU A 101 -2.22 1.98 -1.31
CA LEU A 101 -1.01 1.56 -2.01
C LEU A 101 -1.12 0.12 -2.53
N ILE A 102 -1.62 -0.83 -1.73
CA ILE A 102 -1.91 -2.21 -2.18
C ILE A 102 -2.87 -2.20 -3.38
N GLY A 103 -3.94 -1.39 -3.31
CA GLY A 103 -4.92 -1.22 -4.38
C GLY A 103 -4.34 -0.65 -5.69
N SER A 104 -3.15 -0.06 -5.65
CA SER A 104 -2.42 0.38 -6.85
C SER A 104 -1.77 -0.78 -7.62
N PHE A 105 -1.55 -1.92 -6.98
CA PHE A 105 -0.91 -3.11 -7.58
C PHE A 105 -1.88 -4.23 -7.92
N VAL A 106 -2.98 -4.36 -7.16
CA VAL A 106 -3.96 -5.43 -7.32
C VAL A 106 -5.39 -4.92 -7.11
N SER A 107 -6.40 -5.67 -7.59
CA SER A 107 -7.80 -5.39 -7.25
C SER A 107 -8.13 -5.85 -5.83
N SER A 108 -9.31 -5.48 -5.32
CA SER A 108 -9.77 -5.96 -4.01
C SER A 108 -9.96 -7.48 -3.99
N ASP A 109 -10.42 -8.08 -5.09
CA ASP A 109 -10.66 -9.53 -5.15
C ASP A 109 -9.34 -10.29 -5.21
N ASP A 110 -8.37 -9.78 -5.98
CA ASP A 110 -7.00 -10.31 -6.01
C ASP A 110 -6.35 -10.22 -4.62
N SER A 111 -6.53 -9.09 -3.91
CA SER A 111 -6.01 -8.90 -2.56
C SER A 111 -6.60 -9.90 -1.57
N LYS A 112 -7.92 -10.13 -1.60
CA LYS A 112 -8.58 -11.12 -0.74
C LYS A 112 -8.04 -12.53 -1.00
N MET A 113 -7.90 -12.90 -2.26
CA MET A 113 -7.31 -14.19 -2.65
C MET A 113 -5.88 -14.34 -2.13
N ILE A 114 -5.05 -13.30 -2.23
CA ILE A 114 -3.67 -13.30 -1.71
C ILE A 114 -3.65 -13.40 -0.17
N GLU A 115 -4.59 -12.76 0.52
CA GLU A 115 -4.75 -12.83 1.97
C GLU A 115 -5.31 -14.19 2.45
N GLY A 116 -5.78 -15.04 1.53
CA GLY A 116 -6.48 -16.27 1.87
C GLY A 116 -7.88 -16.03 2.45
N LEU A 117 -8.43 -14.83 2.23
CA LEU A 117 -9.79 -14.47 2.58
C LEU A 117 -10.70 -14.82 1.40
N LYS A 118 -11.73 -15.63 1.66
CA LYS A 118 -12.74 -16.00 0.65
C LYS A 118 -13.83 -14.94 0.54
#